data_AF-F1LFN6-F1
#
_entry.id   AF-F1LFN6-F1
#
_cell.length_a   1.000
_cell.length_b   1.000
_cell.length_c   1.000
_cell.angle_alpha   90.00
_cell.angle_beta   90.00
_cell.angle_gamma   90.00
#
_symmetry.space_group_name_H-M   'P 1'
#
loop_
_entity.id
_entity.type
_entity.pdbx_description
1 polymer ?
#
loop_
_entity_poly.entity_id
_entity_poly.type
_entity_poly.pdbx_seq_one_letter_code
_entity_poly.pdbx_strand_id
1 'polypeptide(L)'
;MRINAHAVGLIRTFIYRIDQTHVNAFCAIAVTLFVLLQLRSLFRKKESPRLKSVGDNDDILCEYENIDMSKEVLYRAVTISDDEAMLKSQLFYEKMKRRRSVRSFSTRPVSPKLILNLIKTAGTAPSGANLQPWTFCIIGKADIKSRIRAIVEAEEQINYSRRMGARWVLDVAHLNVNWCKPYLTEAPFLIVIMKQTYQIDANGERHPTYYNEISVSIA
;
A
#
# COMPACT_ATOMS: atom_id res chain seq x y z
N MET A 1 10.85 -57.30 -19.59
CA MET A 1 11.44 -56.45 -18.52
C MET A 1 10.29 -55.90 -17.68
N ARG A 2 10.01 -56.51 -16.52
CA ARG A 2 8.86 -56.15 -15.66
C ARG A 2 9.19 -54.87 -14.89
N ILE A 3 8.56 -53.76 -15.26
CA ILE A 3 8.63 -52.52 -14.48
C ILE A 3 7.72 -52.69 -13.27
N ASN A 4 8.33 -52.60 -12.09
CA ASN A 4 7.73 -52.88 -10.79
C ASN A 4 6.61 -51.87 -10.48
N ALA A 5 5.39 -52.34 -10.18
CA ALA A 5 4.21 -51.50 -9.93
C ALA A 5 4.36 -50.53 -8.74
N HIS A 6 5.37 -50.75 -7.87
CA HIS A 6 5.72 -49.86 -6.77
C HIS A 6 6.39 -48.53 -7.22
N ALA A 7 7.07 -48.49 -8.37
CA ALA A 7 7.75 -47.28 -8.86
C ALA A 7 6.77 -46.25 -9.46
N VAL A 8 5.67 -46.74 -10.06
CA VAL A 8 4.63 -45.89 -10.66
C VAL A 8 3.80 -45.20 -9.56
N GLY A 9 3.59 -45.84 -8.42
CA GLY A 9 2.88 -45.25 -7.27
C GLY A 9 3.64 -44.10 -6.60
N LEU A 10 4.97 -44.21 -6.48
CA LEU A 10 5.82 -43.17 -5.89
C LEU A 10 5.91 -41.92 -6.78
N ILE A 11 5.99 -42.08 -8.10
CA ILE A 11 5.98 -40.95 -9.05
C ILE A 11 4.61 -40.27 -9.06
N ARG A 12 3.51 -41.03 -9.01
CA ARG A 12 2.15 -40.46 -8.93
C ARG A 12 1.94 -39.67 -7.64
N THR A 13 2.48 -40.15 -6.52
CA THR A 13 2.39 -39.46 -5.21
C THR A 13 3.32 -38.25 -5.13
N PHE A 14 4.46 -38.28 -5.81
CA PHE A 14 5.39 -37.14 -5.89
C PHE A 14 4.87 -36.04 -6.83
N ILE A 15 4.23 -36.40 -7.95
CA ILE A 15 3.56 -35.47 -8.86
C ILE A 15 2.30 -34.87 -8.20
N TYR A 16 1.50 -35.65 -7.45
CA TYR A 16 0.35 -35.11 -6.71
C TYR A 16 0.73 -34.22 -5.53
N ARG A 17 1.88 -34.47 -4.86
CA ARG A 17 2.39 -33.59 -3.79
C ARG A 17 2.91 -32.23 -4.30
N ILE A 18 3.24 -32.13 -5.59
CA ILE A 18 3.67 -30.88 -6.23
C ILE A 18 2.46 -30.05 -6.70
N ASP A 19 1.24 -30.60 -6.74
CA ASP A 19 0.15 -30.03 -7.55
C ASP A 19 -0.97 -29.29 -6.79
N GLN A 20 -0.82 -29.01 -5.49
CA GLN A 20 -1.84 -28.22 -4.76
C GLN A 20 -1.29 -26.95 -4.12
N THR A 21 -0.07 -26.98 -3.59
CA THR A 21 0.62 -25.77 -3.12
C THR A 21 1.04 -24.86 -4.29
N HIS A 22 1.55 -25.44 -5.37
CA HIS A 22 1.97 -24.66 -6.55
C HIS A 22 0.78 -24.17 -7.39
N VAL A 23 -0.30 -24.94 -7.52
CA VAL A 23 -1.53 -24.50 -8.21
C VAL A 23 -2.25 -23.40 -7.43
N ASN A 24 -2.30 -23.49 -6.10
CA ASN A 24 -2.85 -22.41 -5.26
C ASN A 24 -1.97 -21.16 -5.30
N ALA A 25 -0.64 -21.30 -5.32
CA ALA A 25 0.28 -20.17 -5.48
C ALA A 25 0.17 -19.54 -6.88
N PHE A 26 0.09 -20.34 -7.95
CA PHE A 26 -0.11 -19.84 -9.32
C PHE A 26 -1.47 -19.16 -9.49
N CYS A 27 -2.53 -19.71 -8.91
CA CYS A 27 -3.85 -19.06 -8.90
C CYS A 27 -3.82 -17.76 -8.08
N ALA A 28 -3.19 -17.75 -6.90
CA ALA A 28 -3.05 -16.55 -6.08
C ALA A 28 -2.25 -15.46 -6.81
N ILE A 29 -1.16 -15.81 -7.48
CA ILE A 29 -0.34 -14.88 -8.26
C ILE A 29 -1.11 -14.39 -9.48
N ALA A 30 -1.74 -15.27 -10.25
CA ALA A 30 -2.48 -14.90 -11.46
C ALA A 30 -3.66 -13.97 -11.14
N VAL A 31 -4.34 -14.18 -10.01
CA VAL A 31 -5.47 -13.33 -9.65
C VAL A 31 -5.05 -12.08 -8.88
N THR A 32 -3.98 -12.12 -8.09
CA THR A 32 -3.32 -10.89 -7.62
C THR A 32 -2.88 -10.03 -8.80
N LEU A 33 -2.29 -10.64 -9.84
CA LEU A 33 -1.95 -9.95 -11.09
C LEU A 33 -3.21 -9.41 -11.76
N PHE A 34 -4.29 -10.18 -11.84
CA PHE A 34 -5.55 -9.75 -12.45
C PHE A 34 -6.17 -8.56 -11.71
N VAL A 35 -6.24 -8.62 -10.38
CA VAL A 35 -6.71 -7.51 -9.54
C VAL A 35 -5.79 -6.30 -9.71
N LEU A 36 -4.47 -6.48 -9.69
CA LEU A 36 -3.51 -5.41 -9.96
C LEU A 36 -3.66 -4.85 -11.38
N LEU A 37 -4.02 -5.65 -12.38
CA LEU A 37 -4.28 -5.21 -13.74
C LEU A 37 -5.62 -4.46 -13.85
N GLN A 38 -6.66 -4.91 -13.16
CA GLN A 38 -7.96 -4.23 -13.08
C GLN A 38 -7.82 -2.89 -12.33
N LEU A 39 -7.10 -2.88 -11.21
CA LEU A 39 -6.75 -1.67 -10.47
C LEU A 39 -5.86 -0.75 -11.32
N ARG A 40 -4.82 -1.27 -12.00
CA ARG A 40 -4.00 -0.48 -12.93
C ARG A 40 -4.81 0.11 -14.08
N SER A 41 -5.81 -0.61 -14.59
CA SER A 41 -6.74 -0.11 -15.61
C SER A 41 -7.59 1.05 -15.06
N LEU A 42 -8.07 0.93 -13.81
CA LEU A 42 -8.78 1.99 -13.10
C LEU A 42 -7.88 3.22 -12.82
N PHE A 43 -6.61 2.99 -12.50
CA PHE A 43 -5.61 4.01 -12.23
C PHE A 43 -4.77 4.40 -13.45
N ARG A 44 -5.16 3.96 -14.66
CA ARG A 44 -4.46 4.36 -15.89
C ARG A 44 -4.58 5.88 -15.97
N LYS A 45 -3.44 6.56 -16.05
CA LYS A 45 -3.30 8.02 -16.05
C LYS A 45 -4.20 8.60 -17.16
N LYS A 46 -5.46 8.89 -16.84
CA LYS A 46 -6.16 10.00 -17.48
C LYS A 46 -5.56 11.20 -16.80
N GLU A 47 -5.03 12.15 -17.55
CA GLU A 47 -4.56 13.41 -16.98
C GLU A 47 -5.71 13.99 -16.15
N SER A 48 -5.64 13.76 -14.84
CA SER A 48 -6.46 14.47 -13.88
C SER A 48 -5.95 15.89 -13.93
N PRO A 49 -6.82 16.90 -14.01
CA PRO A 49 -6.36 18.27 -13.75
C PRO A 49 -5.59 18.21 -12.44
N ARG A 50 -4.33 18.69 -12.45
CA ARG A 50 -3.64 18.98 -11.19
C ARG A 50 -4.65 19.78 -10.38
N LEU A 51 -4.96 19.34 -9.17
CA LEU A 51 -5.61 20.22 -8.20
C LEU A 51 -4.61 21.35 -7.93
N LYS A 52 -4.54 22.33 -8.84
CA LYS A 52 -3.92 23.62 -8.60
C LYS A 52 -4.84 24.29 -7.58
N SER A 53 -4.26 24.89 -6.53
CA SER A 53 -4.91 25.73 -5.51
C SER A 53 -5.64 25.06 -4.33
N VAL A 54 -5.08 24.03 -3.69
CA VAL A 54 -5.44 23.77 -2.27
C VAL A 54 -4.18 23.55 -1.44
N GLY A 55 -3.51 24.65 -1.11
CA GLY A 55 -2.23 24.65 -0.42
C GLY A 55 -1.67 26.02 -0.09
N ASP A 56 -2.14 27.08 -0.74
CA ASP A 56 -1.71 28.47 -0.52
C ASP A 56 -2.29 29.01 0.81
N ASN A 57 -1.86 28.44 1.93
CA ASN A 57 -1.60 29.29 3.09
C ASN A 57 -0.09 29.50 3.06
N ASP A 58 0.33 30.49 2.27
CA ASP A 58 1.74 30.92 2.15
C ASP A 58 2.28 31.54 3.46
N ASP A 59 1.46 31.59 4.52
CA ASP A 59 1.84 32.13 5.83
C ASP A 59 2.72 31.19 6.68
N ILE A 60 3.05 29.99 6.20
CA ILE A 60 4.16 29.20 6.78
C ILE A 60 5.37 29.42 5.87
N LEU A 61 6.18 30.42 6.26
CA LEU A 61 7.43 30.84 5.64
C LEU A 61 8.19 29.65 5.01
N CYS A 62 8.12 29.54 3.69
CA CYS A 62 9.11 28.81 2.93
C CYS A 62 10.39 29.65 2.93
N GLU A 63 11.27 29.44 3.91
CA GLU A 63 12.64 30.01 3.93
C GLU A 63 13.57 29.37 2.86
N TYR A 64 13.02 28.97 1.70
CA TYR A 64 13.76 28.27 0.64
C TYR A 64 13.99 29.14 -0.60
N GLU A 65 14.11 30.47 -0.46
CA GLU A 65 14.37 31.36 -1.60
C GLU A 65 15.86 31.47 -2.02
N ASN A 66 16.76 30.68 -1.44
CA ASN A 66 18.14 30.59 -1.91
C ASN A 66 18.62 29.14 -1.92
N ILE A 67 18.21 28.37 -2.94
CA ILE A 67 18.79 27.04 -3.18
C ILE A 67 20.17 27.27 -3.81
N ASP A 68 21.17 27.39 -2.95
CA ASP A 68 22.57 27.25 -3.33
C ASP A 68 22.76 25.85 -3.94
N MET A 69 23.31 25.78 -5.15
CA MET A 69 23.56 24.54 -5.91
C MET A 69 24.77 23.76 -5.37
N SER A 70 25.22 24.07 -4.15
CA SER A 70 26.26 23.32 -3.46
C SER A 70 25.80 21.89 -3.19
N LYS A 71 26.67 20.92 -3.48
CA LYS A 71 26.38 19.48 -3.34
C LYS A 71 26.07 19.06 -1.90
N GLU A 72 26.48 19.87 -0.93
CA GLU A 72 26.34 19.60 0.50
C GLU A 72 25.96 20.90 1.21
N VAL A 73 24.84 20.87 1.93
CA VAL A 73 24.34 21.97 2.74
C VAL A 73 24.40 21.55 4.20
N LEU A 74 24.81 22.45 5.10
CA LEU A 74 24.85 22.18 6.53
C LEU A 74 23.44 21.89 7.07
N TYR A 75 23.24 20.73 7.71
CA TYR A 75 21.99 20.39 8.34
C TYR A 75 21.78 21.20 9.63
N ARG A 76 20.72 22.00 9.68
CA ARG A 76 20.28 22.74 10.87
C ARG A 76 19.20 21.95 11.59
N ALA A 77 19.61 21.17 12.59
CA ALA A 77 18.67 20.44 13.45
C ALA A 77 17.91 21.40 14.38
N VAL A 78 16.63 21.11 14.64
CA VAL A 78 15.90 21.74 15.74
C VAL A 78 16.45 21.18 17.05
N THR A 79 17.00 22.05 17.89
CA THR A 79 17.50 21.69 19.22
C THR A 79 16.40 21.90 20.27
N ILE A 80 16.23 20.93 21.16
CA ILE A 80 15.31 20.98 22.30
C ILE A 80 16.05 20.50 23.55
N SER A 81 15.58 20.90 24.73
CA SER A 81 16.17 20.43 25.99
C SER A 81 15.85 18.95 26.24
N ASP A 82 16.66 18.27 27.05
CA ASP A 82 16.47 16.86 27.38
C ASP A 82 15.11 16.60 28.07
N ASP A 83 14.70 17.49 28.98
CA ASP A 83 13.40 17.41 29.65
C ASP A 83 12.24 17.55 28.65
N GLU A 84 12.35 18.48 27.70
CA GLU A 84 11.35 18.65 26.65
C GLU A 84 11.32 17.47 25.68
N ALA A 85 12.49 16.91 25.33
CA ALA A 85 12.59 15.72 24.49
C ALA A 85 11.94 14.50 25.17
N MET A 86 12.19 14.31 26.46
CA MET A 86 11.58 13.26 27.26
C MET A 86 10.06 13.39 27.27
N LEU A 87 9.54 14.60 27.56
CA LEU A 87 8.10 14.86 27.55
C LEU A 87 7.47 14.60 26.18
N LYS A 88 8.05 15.15 25.10
CA LYS A 88 7.53 15.00 23.73
C LYS A 88 7.52 13.55 23.28
N SER A 89 8.59 12.79 23.59
CA SER A 89 8.67 11.37 23.24
C SER A 89 7.60 10.54 23.96
N GLN A 90 7.36 10.79 25.24
CA GLN A 90 6.32 10.09 26.01
C GLN A 90 4.91 10.40 25.48
N LEU A 91 4.63 11.67 25.18
CA LEU A 91 3.35 12.07 24.58
C LEU A 91 3.13 11.43 23.21
N PHE A 92 4.18 11.35 22.39
CA PHE A 92 4.10 10.68 21.10
C PHE A 92 3.86 9.18 21.24
N TYR A 93 4.57 8.50 22.16
CA TYR A 93 4.35 7.09 22.47
C TYR A 93 2.90 6.83 22.88
N GLU A 94 2.37 7.60 23.83
CA GLU A 94 0.98 7.43 24.31
C GLU A 94 -0.04 7.72 23.20
N LYS A 95 0.25 8.66 22.29
CA LYS A 95 -0.58 8.91 21.10
C LYS A 95 -0.58 7.71 20.14
N MET A 96 0.60 7.17 19.83
CA MET A 96 0.74 6.07 18.88
C MET A 96 0.19 4.74 19.44
N LYS A 97 0.35 4.50 20.75
CA LYS A 97 -0.19 3.35 21.46
C LYS A 97 -1.72 3.22 21.33
N ARG A 98 -2.44 4.34 21.20
CA ARG A 98 -3.90 4.36 21.02
C ARG A 98 -4.35 3.96 19.60
N ARG A 99 -3.46 3.91 18.62
CA ARG A 99 -3.81 3.58 17.23
C ARG A 99 -4.29 2.14 17.12
N ARG A 100 -5.51 1.95 16.62
CA ARG A 100 -6.08 0.64 16.28
C ARG A 100 -6.49 0.60 14.82
N SER A 101 -6.43 -0.58 14.21
CA SER A 101 -6.95 -0.78 12.86
C SER A 101 -8.48 -0.91 12.94
N VAL A 102 -9.18 0.10 12.44
CA VAL A 102 -10.66 0.20 12.45
C VAL A 102 -11.22 -0.30 11.12
N ARG A 103 -12.34 -1.03 11.16
CA ARG A 103 -13.01 -1.63 9.99
C ARG A 103 -14.47 -1.20 9.81
N SER A 104 -14.93 -0.24 10.62
CA SER A 104 -16.27 0.35 10.53
C SER A 104 -16.10 1.86 10.52
N PHE A 105 -16.58 2.53 9.47
CA PHE A 105 -16.31 3.95 9.25
C PHE A 105 -17.61 4.75 9.23
N SER A 106 -17.53 5.99 9.72
CA SER A 106 -18.60 6.97 9.52
C SER A 106 -18.56 7.51 8.09
N THR A 107 -19.73 7.80 7.54
CA THR A 107 -19.90 8.50 6.26
C THR A 107 -19.68 10.01 6.36
N ARG A 108 -19.32 10.53 7.56
CA ARG A 108 -19.03 11.95 7.77
C ARG A 108 -17.97 12.44 6.79
N PRO A 109 -18.20 13.56 6.08
CA PRO A 109 -17.24 14.10 5.13
C PRO A 109 -15.94 14.51 5.84
N VAL A 110 -14.82 14.35 5.12
CA VAL A 110 -13.48 14.75 5.56
C VAL A 110 -12.93 15.74 4.53
N SER A 111 -12.25 16.79 5.01
CA SER A 111 -11.66 17.80 4.11
C SER A 111 -10.55 17.17 3.25
N PRO A 112 -10.55 17.38 1.92
CA PRO A 112 -9.45 16.94 1.05
C PRO A 112 -8.08 17.49 1.49
N LYS A 113 -8.01 18.69 2.07
CA LYS A 113 -6.77 19.30 2.58
C LYS A 113 -6.13 18.46 3.68
N LEU A 114 -6.95 17.84 4.54
CA LEU A 114 -6.45 16.92 5.57
C LEU A 114 -5.80 15.69 4.94
N ILE A 115 -6.45 15.09 3.94
CA ILE A 115 -5.90 13.93 3.21
C ILE A 115 -4.58 14.30 2.53
N LEU A 116 -4.52 15.46 1.88
CA LEU A 116 -3.29 15.94 1.24
C LEU A 116 -2.15 16.13 2.23
N ASN A 117 -2.42 16.69 3.42
CA ASN A 117 -1.40 16.84 4.46
C ASN A 117 -0.87 15.47 4.93
N LEU A 118 -1.74 14.46 5.10
CA LEU A 118 -1.31 13.10 5.44
C LEU A 118 -0.39 12.51 4.36
N ILE A 119 -0.73 12.70 3.08
CA ILE A 119 0.11 12.24 1.96
C ILE A 119 1.43 13.01 1.88
N LYS A 120 1.43 14.32 2.13
CA LYS A 120 2.67 15.11 2.21
C LYS A 120 3.58 14.59 3.32
N THR A 121 3.02 14.26 4.49
CA THR A 121 3.76 13.65 5.60
C THR A 121 4.33 12.29 5.21
N ALA A 122 3.55 11.41 4.57
CA ALA A 122 4.06 10.12 4.06
C ALA A 122 5.20 10.32 3.05
N GLY A 123 5.09 11.34 2.20
CA GLY A 123 6.10 11.70 1.21
C GLY A 123 7.44 12.18 1.77
N THR A 124 7.54 12.48 3.07
CA THR A 124 8.82 12.83 3.71
C THR A 124 9.63 11.61 4.16
N ALA A 125 9.12 10.39 3.92
CA ALA A 125 9.85 9.16 4.24
C ALA A 125 11.18 9.07 3.47
N PRO A 126 12.20 8.43 4.04
CA PRO A 126 13.43 8.13 3.30
C PRO A 126 13.16 7.11 2.20
N SER A 127 13.96 7.14 1.14
CA SER A 127 13.89 6.16 0.06
C SER A 127 15.27 5.85 -0.52
N GLY A 128 15.43 4.62 -1.02
CA GLY A 128 16.67 4.21 -1.69
C GLY A 128 17.03 5.15 -2.82
N ALA A 129 18.25 5.72 -2.79
CA ALA A 129 18.73 6.73 -3.73
C ALA A 129 17.80 7.96 -3.89
N ASN A 130 16.98 8.26 -2.87
CA ASN A 130 16.01 9.36 -2.86
C ASN A 130 15.00 9.31 -4.04
N LEU A 131 14.70 8.12 -4.56
CA LEU A 131 13.86 7.93 -5.75
C LEU A 131 12.36 8.13 -5.47
N GLN A 132 11.95 8.12 -4.20
CA GLN A 132 10.55 8.29 -3.76
C GLN A 132 9.57 7.41 -4.56
N PRO A 133 9.74 6.07 -4.57
CA PRO A 133 9.10 5.17 -5.52
C PRO A 133 7.66 4.82 -5.12
N TRP A 134 6.84 5.81 -4.72
CA TRP A 134 5.46 5.63 -4.30
C TRP A 134 4.48 6.41 -5.19
N THR A 135 3.25 5.92 -5.24
CA THR A 135 2.12 6.66 -5.79
C THR A 135 0.92 6.46 -4.89
N PHE A 136 0.39 7.57 -4.37
CA PHE A 136 -0.79 7.60 -3.52
C PHE A 136 -2.02 7.95 -4.37
N CYS A 137 -2.90 6.98 -4.60
CA CYS A 137 -4.17 7.20 -5.28
C CYS A 137 -5.26 7.52 -4.25
N ILE A 138 -5.74 8.77 -4.24
CA ILE A 138 -6.83 9.23 -3.37
C ILE A 138 -8.16 9.07 -4.10
N ILE A 139 -9.09 8.31 -3.51
CA ILE A 139 -10.33 7.90 -4.17
C ILE A 139 -11.52 8.33 -3.31
N GLY A 140 -12.16 9.44 -3.69
CA GLY A 140 -13.41 9.90 -3.06
C GLY A 140 -14.67 9.59 -3.86
N LYS A 141 -14.55 9.30 -5.16
CA LYS A 141 -15.69 9.09 -6.05
C LYS A 141 -16.41 7.77 -5.73
N ALA A 142 -17.72 7.85 -5.50
CA ALA A 142 -18.54 6.71 -5.06
C ALA A 142 -18.56 5.55 -6.07
N ASP A 143 -18.65 5.86 -7.36
CA ASP A 143 -18.65 4.86 -8.44
C ASP A 143 -17.34 4.04 -8.46
N ILE A 144 -16.19 4.70 -8.32
CA ILE A 144 -14.88 4.04 -8.28
C ILE A 144 -14.76 3.18 -7.01
N LYS A 145 -15.17 3.70 -5.85
CA LYS A 145 -15.17 2.94 -4.58
C LYS A 145 -16.03 1.68 -4.68
N SER A 146 -17.23 1.77 -5.26
CA SER A 146 -18.11 0.62 -5.46
C SER A 146 -17.49 -0.44 -6.38
N ARG A 147 -16.83 -0.03 -7.46
CA ARG A 147 -16.11 -0.96 -8.36
C ARG A 147 -14.95 -1.66 -7.65
N ILE A 148 -14.17 -0.91 -6.85
CA ILE A 148 -13.09 -1.48 -6.04
C ILE A 148 -13.63 -2.50 -5.05
N ARG A 149 -14.71 -2.15 -4.33
CA ARG A 149 -15.36 -3.07 -3.38
C ARG A 149 -15.78 -4.37 -4.06
N ALA A 150 -16.47 -4.30 -5.19
CA ALA A 150 -16.91 -5.50 -5.90
C ALA A 150 -15.73 -6.41 -6.31
N ILE A 151 -14.62 -5.83 -6.80
CA ILE A 151 -13.41 -6.58 -7.16
C ILE A 151 -12.80 -7.24 -5.91
N VAL A 152 -12.66 -6.49 -4.81
CA VAL A 152 -12.02 -7.00 -3.58
C VAL A 152 -12.87 -8.08 -2.92
N GLU A 153 -14.19 -7.89 -2.81
CA GLU A 153 -15.08 -8.87 -2.18
C GLU A 153 -15.15 -10.18 -2.96
N ALA A 154 -15.21 -10.10 -4.30
CA ALA A 154 -15.16 -11.29 -5.15
C ALA A 154 -13.86 -12.08 -4.95
N GLU A 155 -12.73 -11.38 -4.83
CA GLU A 155 -11.43 -12.03 -4.62
C GLU A 155 -11.29 -12.63 -3.22
N GLU A 156 -11.74 -11.91 -2.19
CA GLU A 156 -11.76 -12.40 -0.82
C GLU A 156 -12.63 -13.65 -0.70
N GLN A 157 -13.80 -13.69 -1.36
CA GLN A 157 -14.65 -14.88 -1.36
C GLN A 157 -13.92 -16.12 -1.94
N ILE A 158 -13.14 -15.95 -2.99
CA ILE A 158 -12.30 -17.02 -3.56
C ILE A 158 -11.16 -17.38 -2.59
N ASN A 159 -10.53 -16.39 -1.95
CA ASN A 159 -9.43 -16.62 -1.01
C ASN A 159 -9.88 -17.43 0.21
N TYR A 160 -11.00 -17.05 0.83
CA TYR A 160 -11.56 -17.75 1.98
C TYR A 160 -12.05 -19.16 1.65
N SER A 161 -12.52 -19.38 0.41
CA SER A 161 -13.05 -20.69 0.01
C SER A 161 -11.99 -21.66 -0.53
N ARG A 162 -10.87 -21.17 -1.09
CA ARG A 162 -9.92 -22.03 -1.84
C ARG A 162 -8.44 -21.85 -1.53
N ARG A 163 -7.99 -20.64 -1.17
CA ARG A 163 -6.54 -20.32 -1.17
C ARG A 163 -5.92 -20.18 0.21
N MET A 164 -6.72 -19.85 1.22
CA MET A 164 -6.20 -19.68 2.56
C MET A 164 -6.22 -21.04 3.27
N GLY A 165 -5.03 -21.58 3.54
CA GLY A 165 -4.89 -22.85 4.25
C GLY A 165 -5.61 -22.78 5.59
N ALA A 166 -6.14 -23.92 6.05
CA ALA A 166 -6.96 -24.01 7.28
C ALA A 166 -6.31 -23.31 8.49
N ARG A 167 -4.97 -23.36 8.58
CA ARG A 167 -4.19 -22.68 9.64
C ARG A 167 -4.36 -21.17 9.62
N TRP A 168 -4.27 -20.53 8.45
CA TRP A 168 -4.43 -19.07 8.35
C TRP A 168 -5.84 -18.63 8.74
N VAL A 169 -6.86 -19.41 8.34
CA VAL A 169 -8.26 -19.12 8.68
C VAL A 169 -8.47 -19.16 10.20
N LEU A 170 -7.85 -20.12 10.89
CA LEU A 170 -7.86 -20.19 12.34
C LEU A 170 -7.11 -19.01 12.98
N ASP A 171 -5.94 -18.65 12.43
CA ASP A 171 -5.11 -17.57 12.96
C ASP A 171 -5.84 -16.22 12.92
N VAL A 172 -6.68 -15.95 11.91
CA VAL A 172 -7.44 -14.69 11.79
C VAL A 172 -8.86 -14.75 12.33
N ALA A 173 -9.35 -15.91 12.78
CA ALA A 173 -10.74 -16.10 13.21
C ALA A 173 -11.16 -15.12 14.31
N HIS A 174 -10.24 -14.81 15.23
CA HIS A 174 -10.47 -13.87 16.33
C HIS A 174 -10.72 -12.42 15.87
N LEU A 175 -10.37 -12.07 14.63
CA LEU A 175 -10.60 -10.73 14.07
C LEU A 175 -12.02 -10.55 13.52
N ASN A 176 -12.84 -11.61 13.49
CA ASN A 176 -14.19 -11.63 12.92
C ASN A 176 -14.25 -11.01 11.51
N VAL A 177 -13.20 -11.23 10.72
CA VAL A 177 -13.07 -10.73 9.36
C VAL A 177 -13.73 -11.72 8.40
N ASN A 178 -14.59 -11.19 7.53
CA ASN A 178 -15.21 -11.95 6.47
C ASN A 178 -14.91 -11.30 5.10
N TRP A 179 -15.44 -11.88 4.03
CA TRP A 179 -15.24 -11.42 2.67
C TRP A 179 -15.92 -10.07 2.38
N CYS A 180 -16.98 -9.70 3.11
CA CYS A 180 -17.71 -8.45 2.93
C CYS A 180 -16.92 -7.28 3.54
N LYS A 181 -16.65 -6.25 2.74
CA LYS A 181 -15.82 -5.09 3.07
C LYS A 181 -16.61 -3.78 2.91
N PRO A 182 -17.66 -3.55 3.72
CA PRO A 182 -18.54 -2.39 3.57
C PRO A 182 -17.80 -1.04 3.71
N TYR A 183 -16.74 -1.03 4.52
CA TYR A 183 -15.86 0.12 4.71
C TYR A 183 -15.24 0.66 3.41
N LEU A 184 -15.11 -0.14 2.34
CA LEU A 184 -14.60 0.31 1.05
C LEU A 184 -15.53 1.32 0.38
N THR A 185 -16.82 1.30 0.71
CA THR A 185 -17.82 2.27 0.21
C THR A 185 -18.18 3.31 1.25
N GLU A 186 -18.24 2.95 2.54
CA GLU A 186 -18.64 3.84 3.64
C GLU A 186 -17.58 4.91 3.93
N ALA A 187 -16.29 4.55 3.91
CA ALA A 187 -15.22 5.50 4.19
C ALA A 187 -15.21 6.64 3.15
N PRO A 188 -15.05 7.92 3.57
CA PRO A 188 -15.12 9.05 2.65
C PRO A 188 -14.02 9.02 1.58
N PHE A 189 -12.84 8.50 1.93
CA PHE A 189 -11.72 8.30 1.00
C PHE A 189 -11.13 6.91 1.15
N LEU A 190 -10.69 6.33 0.03
CA LEU A 190 -9.71 5.25 0.01
C LEU A 190 -8.37 5.82 -0.43
N ILE A 191 -7.30 5.39 0.24
CA ILE A 191 -5.92 5.68 -0.17
C ILE A 191 -5.32 4.36 -0.62
N VAL A 192 -5.02 4.24 -1.92
CA VAL A 192 -4.34 3.08 -2.48
C VAL A 192 -2.88 3.45 -2.70
N ILE A 193 -1.99 2.75 -2.01
CA ILE A 193 -0.54 2.96 -2.08
C ILE A 193 0.04 1.98 -3.10
N MET A 194 0.77 2.50 -4.08
CA MET A 194 1.43 1.69 -5.10
C MET A 194 2.93 1.91 -5.05
N LYS A 195 3.69 0.82 -5.04
CA LYS A 195 5.14 0.87 -5.26
C LYS A 195 5.46 0.96 -6.75
N GLN A 196 6.41 1.81 -7.10
CA GLN A 196 7.02 1.86 -8.42
C GLN A 196 8.19 0.88 -8.42
N THR A 197 8.16 -0.12 -9.31
CA THR A 197 9.26 -1.08 -9.45
C THR A 197 10.39 -0.60 -10.35
N TYR A 198 10.07 0.40 -11.17
CA TYR A 198 10.97 1.13 -12.04
C TYR A 198 10.37 2.53 -12.27
N GLN A 199 11.21 3.47 -12.68
CA GLN A 199 10.83 4.77 -13.20
C GLN A 199 11.12 4.82 -14.70
N ILE A 200 10.39 5.68 -15.41
CA ILE A 200 10.60 5.92 -16.84
C ILE A 200 11.13 7.34 -16.97
N ASP A 201 12.26 7.51 -17.64
CA ASP A 201 12.83 8.83 -17.89
C ASP A 201 12.16 9.56 -19.07
N ALA A 202 12.67 10.75 -19.40
CA ALA A 202 12.15 11.55 -20.52
C ALA A 202 12.32 10.87 -21.90
N ASN A 203 13.28 9.94 -22.03
CA ASN A 203 13.56 9.20 -23.25
C ASN A 203 12.76 7.90 -23.35
N GLY A 204 11.98 7.55 -22.31
CA GLY A 204 11.22 6.32 -22.24
C GLY A 204 12.01 5.12 -21.71
N GLU A 205 13.25 5.31 -21.26
CA GLU A 205 14.07 4.24 -20.71
C GLU A 205 13.64 3.91 -19.28
N ARG A 206 13.73 2.61 -18.93
CA ARG A 206 13.34 2.10 -17.62
C ARG A 206 14.53 2.05 -16.69
N HIS A 207 14.42 2.75 -15.57
CA HIS A 207 15.40 2.76 -14.49
C HIS A 207 14.86 2.02 -13.27
N PRO A 208 15.58 1.03 -12.72
CA PRO A 208 15.10 0.30 -11.56
C PRO A 208 15.07 1.20 -10.33
N THR A 209 14.10 0.95 -9.44
CA THR A 209 14.05 1.58 -8.12
C THR A 209 14.64 0.64 -7.07
N TYR A 210 15.49 1.13 -6.18
CA TYR A 210 16.13 0.31 -5.15
C TYR A 210 15.31 0.27 -3.87
N TYR A 211 15.22 -0.93 -3.25
CA TYR A 211 14.50 -1.14 -1.99
C TYR A 211 13.08 -0.54 -1.96
N ASN A 212 12.37 -0.58 -3.09
CA ASN A 212 11.08 0.09 -3.24
C ASN A 212 10.02 -0.37 -2.24
N GLU A 213 9.96 -1.67 -1.95
CA GLU A 213 8.98 -2.23 -1.02
C GLU A 213 9.20 -1.73 0.41
N ILE A 214 10.46 -1.68 0.84
CA ILE A 214 10.84 -1.15 2.16
C ILE A 214 10.57 0.36 2.20
N SER A 215 11.02 1.10 1.18
CA SER A 215 10.84 2.55 1.10
C SER A 215 9.35 2.93 1.17
N VAL A 216 8.50 2.23 0.41
CA VAL A 216 7.05 2.46 0.35
C VAL A 216 6.34 2.01 1.63
N SER A 217 6.90 1.06 2.38
CA SER A 217 6.33 0.63 3.66
C SER A 217 6.67 1.58 4.83
N ILE A 218 7.75 2.36 4.70
CA ILE A 218 8.11 3.41 5.66
C ILE A 218 7.24 4.66 5.44
N ALA A 219 6.86 4.93 4.20
CA ALA A 219 5.95 6.02 3.80
C ALA A 219 4.49 5.75 4.21
#